data_AF-A0A7D3XCC3-F1
#
_entry.id   AF-A0A7D3XCC3-F1
#
_cell.length_a   1.000
_cell.length_b   1.000
_cell.length_c   1.000
_cell.angle_alpha   90.00
_cell.angle_beta   90.00
_cell.angle_gamma   90.00
#
_symmetry.space_group_name_H-M   'P 1'
#
loop_
_entity.id
_entity.type
_entity.pdbx_description
1 polymer ?
#
loop_
_entity_poly.entity_id
_entity_poly.type
_entity_poly.pdbx_seq_one_letter_code
_entity_poly.pdbx_strand_id
1 'polypeptide(L)'
;MNTLQLETGGRPVANDDFQTLQDIHQVLSLPALLASVGPCVVSGCRVYQTGSQYNVGAGVVWDGANLLDFTGRSNVSLPAMFAPGAVVVVDERAYQTGGTKTAIKGQTMDLVPLLAGAPNLVVNTYGALTLWHRIQEKTRGKFEIQTLGSAAYVSANYDHDGLGLPGTEAWGWALANGLHNTDDLQGRTVAGLDPANADYALGAAGGQNSITLTTANLPANPPNTPVFLAYTGNPNGMNIVPSGNNGWEGRQTPAGNGTPIDTRMPYRALLVRQWVGF
;
A
#
# COMPACT_ATOMS: atom_id res chain seq x y z
N MET A 1 -14.85 29.65 4.80
CA MET A 1 -16.02 29.75 3.92
C MET A 1 -17.15 30.54 4.58
N ASN A 2 -17.74 31.47 3.82
CA ASN A 2 -18.86 32.29 4.27
C ASN A 2 -20.19 31.63 3.93
N THR A 3 -21.14 31.70 4.86
CA THR A 3 -22.51 31.19 4.69
C THR A 3 -23.51 32.28 5.01
N LEU A 4 -24.59 32.30 4.23
CA LEU A 4 -25.69 33.23 4.41
C LEU A 4 -26.68 32.70 5.43
N GLN A 5 -27.01 33.53 6.42
CA GLN A 5 -28.03 33.20 7.40
C GLN A 5 -29.40 33.66 6.89
N LEU A 6 -30.23 32.71 6.48
CA LEU A 6 -31.59 32.97 6.03
C LEU A 6 -32.54 32.93 7.24
N GLU A 7 -32.91 34.10 7.75
CA GLU A 7 -33.91 34.24 8.81
C GLU A 7 -35.20 34.89 8.32
N THR A 8 -36.30 34.61 9.02
CA THR A 8 -37.56 35.34 8.90
C THR A 8 -37.39 36.80 9.36
N GLY A 9 -38.00 37.74 8.63
CA GLY A 9 -38.07 39.15 9.02
C GLY A 9 -37.67 40.19 7.98
N GLY A 10 -37.29 39.80 6.76
CA GLY A 10 -36.95 40.71 5.66
C GLY A 10 -35.63 41.47 5.93
N ARG A 11 -34.63 41.28 5.07
CA ARG A 11 -33.38 42.05 5.12
C ARG A 11 -33.15 42.75 3.79
N PRO A 12 -32.50 43.93 3.79
CA PRO A 12 -32.02 44.54 2.56
C PRO A 12 -30.99 43.60 1.93
N VAL A 13 -31.21 43.22 0.66
CA VAL A 13 -30.24 42.45 -0.11
C VAL A 13 -29.11 43.39 -0.51
N ALA A 14 -27.87 42.99 -0.23
CA ALA A 14 -26.66 43.67 -0.69
C ALA A 14 -25.97 42.88 -1.81
N ASN A 15 -25.12 43.54 -2.60
CA ASN A 15 -24.36 42.90 -3.67
C ASN A 15 -23.52 41.71 -3.16
N ASP A 16 -22.96 41.86 -1.96
CA ASP A 16 -22.12 40.88 -1.28
C ASP A 16 -22.90 39.58 -0.98
N ASP A 17 -24.23 39.68 -0.83
CA ASP A 17 -25.10 38.53 -0.63
C ASP A 17 -25.23 37.70 -1.92
N PHE A 18 -25.30 38.34 -3.08
CA PHE A 18 -25.34 37.63 -4.36
C PHE A 18 -24.01 36.94 -4.65
N GLN A 19 -22.89 37.58 -4.34
CA GLN A 19 -21.58 36.94 -4.43
C GLN A 19 -21.51 35.72 -3.51
N THR A 20 -21.94 35.87 -2.25
CA THR A 20 -21.94 34.76 -1.29
C THR A 20 -22.88 33.63 -1.73
N LEU A 21 -24.06 33.93 -2.30
CA LEU A 21 -24.96 32.91 -2.88
C LEU A 21 -24.32 32.19 -4.06
N GLN A 22 -23.61 32.91 -4.92
CA GLN A 22 -22.92 32.33 -6.08
C GLN A 22 -21.78 31.41 -5.63
N ASP A 23 -20.98 31.84 -4.65
CA ASP A 23 -19.90 31.05 -4.06
C ASP A 23 -20.45 29.81 -3.36
N ILE A 24 -21.53 29.97 -2.58
CA ILE A 24 -22.26 28.86 -1.95
C ILE A 24 -22.76 27.88 -3.02
N HIS A 25 -23.39 28.34 -4.10
CA HIS A 25 -23.90 27.43 -5.13
C HIS A 25 -22.78 26.66 -5.84
N GLN A 26 -21.66 27.32 -6.16
CA GLN A 26 -20.51 26.66 -6.76
C GLN A 26 -19.99 25.55 -5.83
N VAL A 27 -19.98 25.80 -4.53
CA VAL A 27 -19.52 24.83 -3.54
C VAL A 27 -20.57 23.79 -3.16
N LEU A 28 -21.88 24.08 -3.17
CA LEU A 28 -22.94 23.13 -2.80
C LEU A 28 -23.04 21.91 -3.73
N SER A 29 -22.53 22.02 -4.96
CA SER A 29 -22.45 20.87 -5.87
C SER A 29 -21.42 19.80 -5.44
N LEU A 30 -20.40 20.19 -4.66
CA LEU A 30 -19.29 19.33 -4.24
C LEU A 30 -19.63 18.40 -3.06
N PRO A 31 -20.34 18.83 -2.00
CA PRO A 31 -20.74 17.97 -0.89
C PRO A 31 -21.48 16.70 -1.32
N ALA A 32 -22.36 16.77 -2.32
CA ALA A 32 -23.05 15.58 -2.82
C ALA A 32 -22.08 14.52 -3.39
N LEU A 33 -21.01 14.98 -4.04
CA LEU A 33 -19.94 14.12 -4.55
C LEU A 33 -19.03 13.60 -3.40
N LEU A 34 -18.72 14.47 -2.44
CA LEU A 34 -17.80 14.20 -1.34
C LEU A 34 -18.41 13.46 -0.14
N ALA A 35 -19.74 13.44 -0.01
CA ALA A 35 -20.45 12.80 1.10
C ALA A 35 -20.08 11.32 1.24
N SER A 36 -19.82 10.64 0.12
CA SER A 36 -19.42 9.23 0.14
C SER A 36 -17.94 9.02 0.50
N VAL A 37 -17.10 10.04 0.36
CA VAL A 37 -15.63 9.95 0.35
C VAL A 37 -15.03 10.00 1.76
N GLY A 38 -15.75 10.57 2.73
CA GLY A 38 -15.26 10.78 4.11
C GLY A 38 -14.29 11.97 4.22
N PRO A 39 -13.87 12.36 5.44
CA PRO A 39 -13.04 13.55 5.66
C PRO A 39 -11.69 13.48 4.93
N CYS A 40 -11.30 14.57 4.26
CA CYS A 40 -10.06 14.66 3.47
C CYS A 40 -9.66 16.11 3.11
N VAL A 41 -8.39 16.32 2.78
CA VAL A 41 -7.89 17.53 2.13
C VAL A 41 -8.29 17.51 0.64
N VAL A 42 -9.08 18.50 0.21
CA VAL A 42 -9.50 18.62 -1.20
C VAL A 42 -8.41 19.27 -2.04
N SER A 43 -7.75 20.30 -1.51
CA SER A 43 -6.65 21.00 -2.18
C SER A 43 -5.73 21.68 -1.17
N GLY A 44 -4.46 21.89 -1.52
CA GLY A 44 -3.49 22.59 -0.67
C GLY A 44 -3.06 21.78 0.55
N CYS A 45 -2.96 22.44 1.71
CA CYS A 45 -2.58 21.84 3.01
C CYS A 45 -1.27 21.03 2.98
N ARG A 46 -0.30 21.46 2.15
CA ARG A 46 0.99 20.78 2.03
C ARG A 46 1.80 20.97 3.30
N VAL A 47 2.34 19.87 3.82
CA VAL A 47 3.27 19.88 4.95
C VAL A 47 4.68 20.11 4.43
N TYR A 48 5.40 21.05 5.03
CA TYR A 48 6.80 21.30 4.71
C TYR A 48 7.56 21.73 5.98
N GLN A 49 8.83 21.36 6.04
CA GLN A 49 9.67 21.64 7.20
C GLN A 49 10.48 22.93 6.96
N THR A 50 10.65 23.74 7.99
CA THR A 50 11.54 24.91 7.99
C THR A 50 12.35 24.89 9.28
N GLY A 51 13.63 24.52 9.17
CA GLY A 51 14.47 24.24 10.35
C GLY A 51 13.97 23.01 11.11
N SER A 52 13.75 23.14 12.41
CA SER A 52 13.21 22.08 13.28
C SER A 52 11.68 22.10 13.40
N GLN A 53 11.00 23.00 12.70
CA GLN A 53 9.56 23.23 12.82
C GLN A 53 8.83 22.84 11.53
N TYR A 54 7.58 22.41 11.67
CA TYR A 54 6.70 22.08 10.54
C TYR A 54 5.72 23.22 10.27
N ASN A 55 5.43 23.41 8.99
CA ASN A 55 4.41 24.33 8.50
C ASN A 55 3.41 23.55 7.64
N VAL A 56 2.15 23.97 7.69
CA VAL A 56 1.09 23.43 6.84
C VAL A 56 0.55 24.60 6.01
N GLY A 57 0.67 24.51 4.69
CA GLY A 57 0.23 25.56 3.78
C GLY A 57 -1.29 25.73 3.78
N ALA A 58 -1.78 26.83 3.20
CA ALA A 58 -3.20 27.05 3.01
C ALA A 58 -3.85 26.01 2.08
N GLY A 59 -5.15 25.82 2.20
CA GLY A 59 -5.88 24.87 1.38
C GLY A 59 -7.37 24.79 1.72
N VAL A 60 -8.01 23.73 1.24
CA VAL A 60 -9.43 23.46 1.41
C VAL A 60 -9.61 22.04 1.94
N VAL A 61 -10.42 21.92 2.98
CA VAL A 61 -10.64 20.67 3.73
C VAL A 61 -12.12 20.31 3.73
N TRP A 62 -12.41 19.05 3.48
CA TRP A 62 -13.72 18.45 3.68
C TRP A 62 -13.73 17.71 5.02
N ASP A 63 -14.56 18.14 5.97
CA ASP A 63 -14.65 17.55 7.31
C ASP A 63 -15.66 16.39 7.41
N GLY A 64 -16.29 16.03 6.30
CA GLY A 64 -17.39 15.06 6.25
C GLY A 64 -18.78 15.67 6.15
N ALA A 65 -18.92 16.97 6.46
CA ALA A 65 -20.17 17.71 6.38
C ALA A 65 -20.04 19.04 5.61
N ASN A 66 -18.92 19.73 5.78
CA ASN A 66 -18.66 21.06 5.28
C ASN A 66 -17.31 21.14 4.54
N LEU A 67 -17.27 21.99 3.52
CA LEU A 67 -16.04 22.40 2.86
C LEU A 67 -15.55 23.68 3.55
N LEU A 68 -14.40 23.61 4.21
CA LEU A 68 -13.84 24.71 4.97
C LEU A 68 -12.46 25.10 4.43
N ASP A 69 -12.22 26.41 4.35
CA ASP A 69 -10.91 26.96 4.02
C ASP A 69 -9.98 26.81 5.21
N PHE A 70 -8.74 26.44 4.93
CA PHE A 70 -7.64 26.43 5.88
C PHE A 70 -6.64 27.51 5.48
N THR A 71 -6.37 28.47 6.36
CA THR A 71 -5.49 29.61 6.06
C THR A 71 -4.01 29.26 6.06
N GLY A 72 -3.65 28.04 6.49
CA GLY A 72 -2.27 27.68 6.77
C GLY A 72 -1.90 27.92 8.23
N ARG A 73 -0.89 27.19 8.72
CA ARG A 73 -0.34 27.37 10.06
C ARG A 73 1.15 27.10 10.06
N SER A 74 1.89 27.97 10.71
CA SER A 74 3.34 27.84 10.89
C SER A 74 3.68 27.32 12.28
N ASN A 75 4.86 26.71 12.41
CA ASN A 75 5.41 26.24 13.69
C ASN A 75 4.49 25.24 14.42
N VAL A 76 3.94 24.30 13.66
CA VAL A 76 3.00 23.28 14.15
C VAL A 76 3.76 22.10 14.75
N SER A 77 3.30 21.62 15.90
CA SER A 77 3.72 20.32 16.45
C SER A 77 2.88 19.22 15.80
N LEU A 78 3.54 18.27 15.15
CA LEU A 78 2.90 17.14 14.47
C LEU A 78 3.17 15.85 15.28
N PRO A 79 2.22 14.89 15.30
CA PRO A 79 0.95 14.88 14.57
C PRO A 79 -0.10 15.85 15.15
N ALA A 80 -0.88 16.45 14.25
CA ALA A 80 -2.01 17.31 14.55
C ALA A 80 -3.25 16.83 13.81
N MET A 81 -4.39 17.47 14.02
CA MET A 81 -5.63 17.16 13.30
C MET A 81 -6.32 18.43 12.84
N PHE A 82 -7.02 18.34 11.71
CA PHE A 82 -7.94 19.39 11.30
C PHE A 82 -9.21 19.35 12.15
N ALA A 83 -9.61 20.50 12.66
CA ALA A 83 -10.87 20.69 13.38
C ALA A 83 -11.53 21.99 12.93
N PRO A 84 -12.87 22.02 12.79
CA PRO A 84 -13.59 23.25 12.49
C PRO A 84 -13.29 24.31 13.56
N GLY A 85 -12.84 25.48 13.12
CA GLY A 85 -12.59 26.61 14.00
C GLY A 85 -13.88 27.22 14.55
N ALA A 86 -13.74 28.25 15.38
CA ALA A 86 -14.88 29.01 15.86
C ALA A 86 -15.64 29.66 14.67
N VAL A 87 -16.96 29.61 14.72
CA VAL A 87 -17.80 30.35 13.77
C VAL A 87 -17.70 31.82 14.12
N VAL A 88 -17.26 32.63 13.16
CA VAL A 88 -17.11 34.07 13.30
C VAL A 88 -18.25 34.77 12.57
N VAL A 89 -18.78 35.82 13.20
CA VAL A 89 -19.71 36.73 12.56
C VAL A 89 -18.91 37.66 11.65
N VAL A 90 -19.11 37.53 10.33
CA VAL A 90 -18.38 38.30 9.33
C VAL A 90 -19.08 39.63 9.05
N ASP A 91 -20.42 39.62 9.08
CA ASP A 91 -21.23 40.79 8.81
C ASP A 91 -22.46 40.81 9.72
N GLU A 92 -22.64 41.92 10.44
CA GLU A 92 -23.85 42.24 11.19
C GLU A 92 -24.52 43.46 10.58
N ARG A 93 -25.81 43.34 10.29
CA ARG A 93 -26.57 44.42 9.68
C ARG A 93 -27.73 44.85 10.55
N ALA A 94 -28.02 46.14 10.52
CA ALA A 94 -29.21 46.71 11.13
C ALA A 94 -30.46 46.36 10.31
N TYR A 95 -31.54 45.98 10.99
CA TYR A 95 -32.81 45.60 10.34
C TYR A 95 -33.81 46.75 10.37
N GLN A 96 -34.71 46.78 9.39
CA GLN A 96 -35.78 47.78 9.32
C GLN A 96 -36.72 47.73 10.53
N THR A 97 -36.82 46.56 11.18
CA THR A 97 -37.59 46.33 12.41
C THR A 97 -36.86 46.75 13.70
N GLY A 98 -35.64 47.26 13.59
CA GLY A 98 -34.76 47.57 14.72
C GLY A 98 -33.86 46.40 15.13
N GLY A 99 -32.73 46.73 15.77
CA GLY A 99 -31.71 45.76 16.18
C GLY A 99 -30.71 45.39 15.08
N THR A 100 -29.68 44.62 15.45
CA THR A 100 -28.71 44.02 14.53
C THR A 100 -28.92 42.51 14.47
N LYS A 101 -28.66 41.92 13.30
CA LYS A 101 -28.54 40.46 13.18
C LYS A 101 -27.33 40.09 12.33
N THR A 102 -26.78 38.93 12.61
CA THR A 102 -25.75 38.30 11.80
C THR A 102 -26.29 37.98 10.40
N ALA A 103 -25.67 38.56 9.37
CA ALA A 103 -26.01 38.36 7.98
C ALA A 103 -25.11 37.29 7.32
N ILE A 104 -23.83 37.27 7.69
CA ILE A 104 -22.83 36.34 7.13
C ILE A 104 -22.03 35.73 8.27
N LYS A 105 -21.90 34.40 8.26
CA LYS A 105 -21.03 33.65 9.16
C LYS A 105 -19.88 33.05 8.38
N GLY A 106 -18.68 33.22 8.89
CA GLY A 106 -17.47 32.59 8.38
C GLY A 106 -17.04 31.47 9.31
N GLN A 107 -16.66 30.34 8.75
CA GLN A 107 -15.93 29.32 9.49
C GLN A 107 -14.73 28.87 8.65
N THR A 108 -13.60 28.72 9.32
CA THR A 108 -12.37 28.18 8.74
C THR A 108 -11.98 26.91 9.48
N MET A 109 -11.21 26.07 8.81
CA MET A 109 -10.54 24.96 9.46
C MET A 109 -9.37 25.48 10.29
N ASP A 110 -9.07 24.82 11.41
CA ASP A 110 -7.85 25.04 12.19
C ASP A 110 -7.11 23.70 12.40
N LEU A 111 -5.85 23.78 12.83
CA LEU A 111 -5.05 22.65 13.30
C LEU A 111 -5.00 22.63 14.82
N VAL A 112 -5.45 21.53 15.40
CA VAL A 112 -5.41 21.31 16.85
C VAL A 112 -4.55 20.08 17.17
N PRO A 113 -4.05 19.95 18.43
CA PRO A 113 -3.36 18.74 18.85
C PRO A 113 -4.21 17.49 18.61
N LEU A 114 -3.57 16.37 18.26
CA LEU A 114 -4.26 15.10 18.01
C LEU A 114 -5.04 14.65 19.26
N LEU A 115 -6.36 14.60 19.15
CA LEU A 115 -7.25 14.11 20.21
C LEU A 115 -7.54 12.62 20.00
N ALA A 116 -7.48 11.84 21.08
CA ALA A 116 -7.80 10.42 21.04
C ALA A 116 -9.29 10.19 20.68
N GLY A 117 -9.55 9.27 19.75
CA GLY A 117 -10.88 8.74 19.47
C GLY A 117 -11.80 9.59 18.59
N ALA A 118 -11.38 10.77 18.11
CA ALA A 118 -12.18 11.53 17.16
C ALA A 118 -11.90 11.09 15.70
N PRO A 119 -12.92 11.08 14.82
CA PRO A 119 -12.81 10.66 13.41
C PRO A 119 -12.05 11.73 12.61
N ASN A 120 -10.76 11.84 12.87
CA ASN A 120 -10.00 13.02 12.55
C ASN A 120 -9.26 12.88 11.23
N LEU A 121 -9.27 13.97 10.46
CA LEU A 121 -8.30 14.15 9.39
C LEU A 121 -6.95 14.53 10.00
N VAL A 122 -6.11 13.52 10.21
CA VAL A 122 -4.78 13.67 10.82
C VAL A 122 -3.79 14.26 9.82
N VAL A 123 -2.95 15.15 10.32
CA VAL A 123 -1.79 15.71 9.64
C VAL A 123 -0.54 15.26 10.39
N ASN A 124 0.40 14.66 9.68
CA ASN A 124 1.69 14.24 10.22
C ASN A 124 2.83 14.88 9.42
N THR A 125 4.06 14.56 9.79
CA THR A 125 5.29 15.11 9.19
C THR A 125 5.40 14.88 7.69
N TYR A 126 4.67 13.91 7.15
CA TYR A 126 4.70 13.55 5.76
C TYR A 126 3.50 14.07 4.97
N GLY A 127 2.37 14.37 5.61
CA GLY A 127 1.21 14.94 4.95
C GLY A 127 -0.11 14.71 5.66
N ALA A 128 -1.20 14.92 4.92
CA ALA A 128 -2.57 14.70 5.35
C ALA A 128 -3.34 13.90 4.29
N LEU A 129 -4.41 13.22 4.68
CA LEU A 129 -5.18 12.39 3.77
C LEU A 129 -5.90 13.26 2.74
N THR A 130 -5.60 13.06 1.45
CA THR A 130 -6.15 13.88 0.37
C THR A 130 -7.41 13.26 -0.24
N LEU A 131 -8.15 14.04 -1.00
CA LEU A 131 -9.27 13.55 -1.82
C LEU A 131 -8.81 12.42 -2.76
N TRP A 132 -7.62 12.56 -3.34
CA TRP A 132 -7.03 11.53 -4.18
C TRP A 132 -6.81 10.22 -3.42
N HIS A 133 -6.30 10.30 -2.18
CA HIS A 133 -6.15 9.15 -1.30
C HIS A 133 -7.50 8.46 -1.06
N ARG A 134 -8.56 9.21 -0.72
CA ARG A 134 -9.90 8.64 -0.52
C ARG A 134 -10.53 8.03 -1.77
N ILE A 135 -10.31 8.65 -2.93
CA ILE A 135 -10.76 8.06 -4.21
C ILE A 135 -10.04 6.74 -4.44
N GLN A 136 -8.74 6.68 -4.16
CA GLN A 136 -7.94 5.47 -4.27
C GLN A 136 -8.44 4.35 -3.35
N GLU A 137 -8.85 4.67 -2.11
CA GLU A 137 -9.44 3.70 -1.18
C GLU A 137 -10.62 2.92 -1.79
N LYS A 138 -11.44 3.60 -2.61
CA LYS A 138 -12.63 3.02 -3.23
C LYS A 138 -12.37 2.32 -4.55
N THR A 139 -11.28 2.66 -5.22
CA THR A 139 -11.04 2.29 -6.62
C THR A 139 -9.86 1.36 -6.82
N ARG A 140 -8.90 1.32 -5.88
CA ARG A 140 -7.71 0.49 -6.02
C ARG A 140 -8.03 -0.98 -5.77
N GLY A 141 -7.42 -1.83 -6.59
CA GLY A 141 -7.34 -3.26 -6.33
C GLY A 141 -6.48 -3.55 -5.10
N LYS A 142 -6.74 -4.67 -4.43
CA LYS A 142 -6.00 -5.08 -3.22
C LYS A 142 -4.51 -5.37 -3.45
N PHE A 143 -4.06 -5.45 -4.70
CA PHE A 143 -2.77 -6.01 -5.08
C PHE A 143 -2.15 -5.27 -6.27
N GLU A 144 -0.85 -4.96 -6.20
CA GLU A 144 -0.11 -4.33 -7.29
C GLU A 144 1.33 -4.90 -7.37
N ILE A 145 1.80 -5.11 -8.60
CA ILE A 145 3.20 -5.44 -8.90
C ILE A 145 3.83 -4.22 -9.57
N GLN A 146 4.89 -3.69 -8.95
CA GLN A 146 5.57 -2.50 -9.43
C GLN A 146 6.96 -2.83 -9.99
N THR A 147 7.21 -2.40 -11.22
CA THR A 147 8.43 -2.70 -11.98
C THR A 147 9.63 -1.80 -11.64
N LEU A 148 9.42 -0.76 -10.83
CA LEU A 148 10.36 0.35 -10.58
C LEU A 148 10.81 0.49 -9.12
N GLY A 149 10.55 -0.51 -8.26
CA GLY A 149 10.99 -0.47 -6.86
C GLY A 149 12.50 -0.58 -6.73
N SER A 150 13.23 0.53 -6.89
CA SER A 150 14.63 0.61 -6.48
C SER A 150 14.72 0.62 -4.95
N ALA A 151 15.88 0.28 -4.38
CA ALA A 151 16.08 0.39 -2.93
C ALA A 151 15.81 1.82 -2.41
N ALA A 152 16.18 2.84 -3.21
CA ALA A 152 15.89 4.24 -2.90
C ALA A 152 14.39 4.56 -2.91
N TYR A 153 13.63 3.96 -3.83
CA TYR A 153 12.17 4.09 -3.84
C TYR A 153 11.56 3.50 -2.57
N VAL A 154 11.98 2.28 -2.18
CA VAL A 154 11.47 1.61 -0.99
C VAL A 154 11.76 2.45 0.26
N SER A 155 13.00 2.91 0.44
CA SER A 155 13.38 3.71 1.62
C SER A 155 12.72 5.09 1.67
N ALA A 156 12.31 5.65 0.52
CA ALA A 156 11.65 6.95 0.46
C ALA A 156 10.14 6.87 0.71
N ASN A 157 9.53 5.70 0.51
CA ASN A 157 8.08 5.54 0.50
C ASN A 157 7.55 4.57 1.55
N TYR A 158 8.37 3.70 2.13
CA TYR A 158 7.95 2.74 3.15
C TYR A 158 8.81 2.87 4.40
N ASP A 159 8.23 2.56 5.55
CA ASP A 159 8.98 2.42 6.79
C ASP A 159 9.74 1.07 6.84
N HIS A 160 10.40 0.81 7.97
CA HIS A 160 11.18 -0.40 8.17
C HIS A 160 10.35 -1.70 8.19
N ASP A 161 9.06 -1.62 8.49
CA ASP A 161 8.13 -2.75 8.49
C ASP A 161 7.46 -2.93 7.12
N GLY A 162 7.73 -2.01 6.18
CA GLY A 162 7.16 -2.03 4.85
C GLY A 162 5.77 -1.42 4.78
N LEU A 163 5.34 -0.63 5.77
CA LEU A 163 4.13 0.18 5.69
C LEU A 163 4.42 1.46 4.91
N GLY A 164 3.52 1.81 4.00
CA GLY A 164 3.63 3.02 3.20
C GLY A 164 3.60 4.27 4.08
N LEU A 165 4.64 5.08 3.95
CA LEU A 165 4.78 6.32 4.69
C LEU A 165 3.61 7.26 4.33
N PRO A 166 2.99 7.91 5.32
CA PRO A 166 1.95 8.90 5.05
C PRO A 166 2.42 9.97 4.06
N GLY A 167 1.51 10.62 3.36
CA GLY A 167 1.80 11.67 2.37
C GLY A 167 2.57 11.24 1.11
N THR A 168 3.10 10.03 1.06
CA THR A 168 3.79 9.48 -0.11
C THR A 168 2.82 8.75 -1.05
N GLU A 169 3.30 8.36 -2.23
CA GLU A 169 2.51 7.54 -3.16
C GLU A 169 2.21 6.13 -2.63
N ALA A 170 2.97 5.67 -1.64
CA ALA A 170 2.76 4.39 -0.99
C ALA A 170 1.77 4.49 0.18
N TRP A 171 1.29 5.68 0.57
CA TRP A 171 0.32 5.78 1.66
C TRP A 171 -0.92 4.93 1.35
N GLY A 172 -1.26 4.03 2.27
CA GLY A 172 -2.34 3.06 2.12
C GLY A 172 -1.90 1.71 1.58
N TRP A 173 -0.64 1.58 1.18
CA TRP A 173 -0.01 0.34 0.78
C TRP A 173 0.89 -0.23 1.88
N ALA A 174 1.03 -1.54 1.90
CA ALA A 174 2.09 -2.23 2.61
C ALA A 174 2.79 -3.20 1.64
N LEU A 175 4.08 -3.46 1.87
CA LEU A 175 4.81 -4.50 1.15
C LEU A 175 4.19 -5.86 1.47
N ALA A 176 4.13 -6.75 0.48
CA ALA A 176 3.65 -8.11 0.66
C ALA A 176 4.71 -8.97 1.37
N ASN A 177 4.87 -8.75 2.67
CA ASN A 177 5.94 -9.31 3.51
C ASN A 177 5.42 -10.05 4.76
N GLY A 178 4.11 -10.29 4.85
CA GLY A 178 3.49 -10.95 6.01
C GLY A 178 3.16 -10.01 7.19
N LEU A 179 3.56 -8.73 7.13
CA LEU A 179 3.21 -7.72 8.11
C LEU A 179 1.94 -6.96 7.69
N HIS A 180 1.31 -6.24 8.63
CA HIS A 180 0.10 -5.45 8.37
C HIS A 180 -1.05 -6.22 7.70
N ASN A 181 -1.17 -7.53 7.98
CA ASN A 181 -2.13 -8.45 7.36
C ASN A 181 -1.96 -8.62 5.84
N THR A 182 -0.73 -8.44 5.34
CA THR A 182 -0.38 -8.76 3.95
C THR A 182 0.03 -10.23 3.81
N ASP A 183 -0.08 -10.75 2.58
CA ASP A 183 0.53 -12.03 2.22
C ASP A 183 2.06 -11.89 2.17
N ASP A 184 2.80 -12.89 2.62
CA ASP A 184 4.25 -12.93 2.42
C ASP A 184 4.59 -13.49 1.03
N LEU A 185 4.95 -12.59 0.11
CA LEU A 185 5.35 -12.91 -1.26
C LEU A 185 6.82 -12.61 -1.54
N GLN A 186 7.61 -12.29 -0.51
CA GLN A 186 9.03 -11.97 -0.68
C GLN A 186 9.83 -13.18 -1.17
N GLY A 187 10.52 -13.01 -2.30
CA GLY A 187 11.31 -14.09 -2.90
C GLY A 187 10.49 -15.24 -3.48
N ARG A 188 9.16 -15.08 -3.62
CA ARG A 188 8.26 -16.11 -4.15
C ARG A 188 7.87 -15.84 -5.60
N THR A 189 7.61 -16.90 -6.35
CA THR A 189 6.94 -16.84 -7.66
C THR A 189 5.48 -17.19 -7.48
N VAL A 190 4.58 -16.37 -8.04
CA VAL A 190 3.14 -16.60 -7.94
C VAL A 190 2.72 -17.69 -8.92
N ALA A 191 1.95 -18.66 -8.44
CA ALA A 191 1.28 -19.67 -9.25
C ALA A 191 -0.23 -19.39 -9.31
N GLY A 192 -0.86 -19.74 -10.43
CA GLY A 192 -2.32 -19.62 -10.56
C GLY A 192 -3.04 -20.61 -9.65
N LEU A 193 -4.16 -20.17 -9.06
CA LEU A 193 -5.06 -21.04 -8.29
C LEU A 193 -5.65 -22.12 -9.21
N ASP A 194 -5.53 -23.39 -8.79
CA ASP A 194 -6.21 -24.52 -9.44
C ASP A 194 -7.02 -25.30 -8.38
N PRO A 195 -8.36 -25.14 -8.34
CA PRO A 195 -9.20 -25.82 -7.35
C PRO A 195 -9.18 -27.35 -7.42
N ALA A 196 -8.75 -27.94 -8.55
CA ALA A 196 -8.67 -29.39 -8.71
C ALA A 196 -7.32 -29.96 -8.23
N ASN A 197 -6.34 -29.10 -7.94
CA ASN A 197 -5.00 -29.52 -7.53
C ASN A 197 -4.62 -28.88 -6.18
N ALA A 198 -4.43 -29.73 -5.16
CA ALA A 198 -4.10 -29.30 -3.81
C ALA A 198 -2.78 -28.51 -3.72
N ASP A 199 -1.83 -28.75 -4.62
CA ASP A 199 -0.54 -28.03 -4.64
C ASP A 199 -0.70 -26.55 -5.05
N TYR A 200 -1.83 -26.21 -5.70
CA TYR A 200 -2.16 -24.87 -6.17
C TYR A 200 -3.42 -24.32 -5.48
N ALA A 201 -3.76 -24.82 -4.28
CA ALA A 201 -4.81 -24.25 -3.44
C ALA A 201 -4.41 -22.87 -2.89
N LEU A 202 -5.38 -22.07 -2.44
CA LEU A 202 -5.11 -20.75 -1.86
C LEU A 202 -4.21 -20.88 -0.61
N GLY A 203 -3.09 -20.17 -0.60
CA GLY A 203 -2.09 -20.21 0.47
C GLY A 203 -1.14 -21.40 0.41
N ALA A 204 -1.28 -22.32 -0.56
CA ALA A 204 -0.31 -23.36 -0.78
C ALA A 204 1.05 -22.76 -1.17
N ALA A 205 2.13 -23.34 -0.63
CA ALA A 205 3.49 -22.93 -0.91
C ALA A 205 4.33 -24.18 -1.24
N GLY A 206 5.27 -24.03 -2.16
CA GLY A 206 6.14 -25.10 -2.61
C GLY A 206 7.31 -24.58 -3.44
N GLY A 207 8.09 -25.51 -3.99
CA GLY A 207 9.30 -25.20 -4.74
C GLY A 207 10.56 -25.14 -3.86
N GLN A 208 11.71 -25.14 -4.54
CA GLN A 208 13.03 -25.05 -3.93
C GLN A 208 13.91 -24.13 -4.79
N ASN A 209 14.87 -23.44 -4.17
CA ASN A 209 15.85 -22.63 -4.89
C ASN A 209 16.95 -23.50 -5.52
N SER A 210 17.23 -24.66 -4.93
CA SER A 210 18.18 -25.61 -5.45
C SER A 210 17.78 -27.04 -5.05
N ILE A 211 18.23 -28.00 -5.85
CA ILE A 211 18.09 -29.43 -5.58
C ILE A 211 19.46 -30.11 -5.61
N THR A 212 19.71 -30.99 -4.66
CA THR A 212 20.86 -31.90 -4.67
C THR A 212 20.38 -33.28 -5.13
N LEU A 213 20.96 -33.78 -6.22
CA LEU A 213 20.65 -35.11 -6.71
C LEU A 213 21.15 -36.16 -5.72
N THR A 214 20.21 -36.96 -5.21
CA THR A 214 20.52 -38.12 -4.39
C THR A 214 20.75 -39.35 -5.26
N THR A 215 21.29 -40.41 -4.68
CA THR A 215 21.48 -41.70 -5.34
C THR A 215 20.17 -42.26 -5.90
N ALA A 216 19.03 -41.96 -5.27
CA ALA A 216 17.70 -42.36 -5.73
C ALA A 216 17.23 -41.61 -6.99
N ASN A 217 17.83 -40.46 -7.29
CA ASN A 217 17.51 -39.67 -8.48
C ASN A 217 18.35 -40.06 -9.71
N LEU A 218 19.36 -40.93 -9.55
CA LEU A 218 20.26 -41.32 -10.63
C LEU A 218 19.72 -42.57 -11.36
N PRO A 219 19.73 -42.59 -12.70
CA PRO A 219 19.42 -43.80 -13.45
C PRO A 219 20.50 -44.86 -13.23
N ALA A 220 20.13 -46.13 -13.41
CA ALA A 220 21.12 -47.20 -13.47
C ALA A 220 22.06 -46.95 -14.67
N ASN A 221 23.36 -46.84 -14.40
CA ASN A 221 24.39 -46.59 -15.43
C ASN A 221 25.33 -47.81 -15.55
N PRO A 222 24.98 -48.82 -16.35
CA PRO A 222 25.87 -49.95 -16.59
C PRO A 222 27.09 -49.51 -17.41
N PRO A 223 28.26 -50.18 -17.26
CA PRO A 223 29.44 -49.86 -18.06
C PRO A 223 29.19 -50.12 -19.56
N ASN A 224 29.64 -49.19 -20.42
CA ASN A 224 29.55 -49.31 -21.88
C ASN A 224 30.50 -50.35 -22.48
N THR A 225 31.47 -50.83 -21.70
CA THR A 225 32.43 -51.85 -22.12
C THR A 225 32.27 -53.09 -21.26
N PRO A 226 32.42 -54.29 -21.84
CA PRO A 226 32.44 -55.50 -21.06
C PRO A 226 33.64 -55.49 -20.13
N VAL A 227 33.36 -55.53 -18.82
CA VAL A 227 34.38 -55.71 -17.80
C VAL A 227 34.18 -57.09 -17.19
N PHE A 228 35.25 -57.88 -17.14
CA PHE A 228 35.23 -59.15 -16.43
C PHE A 228 35.21 -58.86 -14.93
N LEU A 229 34.17 -59.31 -14.23
CA LEU A 229 34.19 -59.30 -12.76
C LEU A 229 35.15 -60.38 -12.26
N ALA A 230 36.02 -59.99 -11.32
CA ALA A 230 36.85 -60.92 -10.59
C ALA A 230 35.95 -61.79 -9.70
N TYR A 231 35.72 -63.03 -10.10
CA TYR A 231 35.12 -64.04 -9.23
C TYR A 231 36.17 -64.52 -8.23
N THR A 232 35.95 -64.29 -6.94
CA THR A 232 36.70 -64.94 -5.86
C THR A 232 36.33 -66.43 -5.86
N GLY A 233 37.18 -67.25 -6.48
CA GLY A 233 36.99 -68.70 -6.50
C GLY A 233 37.80 -69.47 -7.53
N ASN A 234 38.42 -68.82 -8.53
CA ASN A 234 39.23 -69.52 -9.53
C ASN A 234 40.74 -69.19 -9.37
N PRO A 235 41.53 -70.10 -8.78
CA PRO A 235 42.97 -69.88 -8.58
C PRO A 235 43.79 -69.88 -9.89
N ASN A 236 43.20 -70.19 -11.05
CA ASN A 236 43.94 -70.44 -12.29
C ASN A 236 43.64 -69.47 -13.45
N GLY A 237 43.04 -68.30 -13.20
CA GLY A 237 43.07 -67.17 -14.14
C GLY A 237 42.40 -67.35 -15.52
N MET A 238 41.73 -68.46 -15.81
CA MET A 238 40.92 -68.65 -17.02
C MET A 238 39.45 -68.81 -16.65
N ASN A 239 38.66 -67.79 -16.97
CA ASN A 239 37.21 -67.84 -16.85
C ASN A 239 36.61 -68.15 -18.23
N ILE A 240 36.37 -69.43 -18.52
CA ILE A 240 35.56 -69.84 -19.68
C ILE A 240 34.11 -69.59 -19.28
N VAL A 241 33.55 -68.45 -19.69
CA VAL A 241 32.11 -68.22 -19.57
C VAL A 241 31.42 -69.11 -20.60
N PRO A 242 30.60 -70.10 -20.21
CA PRO A 242 29.84 -70.89 -21.18
C PRO A 242 28.95 -69.95 -21.99
N SER A 243 29.01 -70.07 -23.32
CA SER A 243 28.23 -69.22 -24.23
C SER A 243 26.75 -69.31 -23.87
N GLY A 244 26.20 -68.25 -23.27
CA GLY A 244 24.78 -68.18 -22.95
C GLY A 244 24.42 -67.39 -21.70
N ASN A 245 25.32 -67.28 -20.72
CA ASN A 245 25.03 -66.53 -19.49
C ASN A 245 25.77 -65.19 -19.44
N ASN A 246 25.07 -64.18 -19.93
CA ASN A 246 25.37 -62.77 -19.78
C ASN A 246 25.12 -62.32 -18.33
N GLY A 247 25.97 -62.76 -17.40
CA GLY A 247 25.94 -62.37 -15.99
C GLY A 247 26.53 -60.97 -15.80
N TRP A 248 25.72 -59.94 -16.04
CA TRP A 248 26.11 -58.53 -15.94
C TRP A 248 25.67 -57.94 -14.60
N GLU A 249 26.59 -57.72 -13.67
CA GLU A 249 26.32 -56.84 -12.53
C GLU A 249 27.55 -55.97 -12.21
N GLY A 250 27.71 -54.87 -12.95
CA GLY A 250 28.59 -53.78 -12.57
C GLY A 250 27.82 -52.76 -11.74
N ARG A 251 27.79 -52.89 -10.41
CA ARG A 251 27.21 -51.87 -9.53
C ARG A 251 28.28 -50.81 -9.24
N GLN A 252 28.21 -49.66 -9.91
CA GLN A 252 28.98 -48.49 -9.48
C GLN A 252 28.45 -48.03 -8.11
N THR A 253 29.35 -47.66 -7.20
CA THR A 253 28.98 -47.07 -5.91
C THR A 253 28.15 -45.81 -6.16
N PRO A 254 26.92 -45.72 -5.65
CA PRO A 254 26.10 -44.54 -5.88
C PRO A 254 26.74 -43.31 -5.22
N ALA A 255 27.21 -42.35 -6.02
CA ALA A 255 27.67 -41.06 -5.53
C ALA A 255 26.51 -40.05 -5.65
N GLY A 256 25.80 -39.80 -4.55
CA GLY A 256 24.60 -38.94 -4.52
C GLY A 256 24.69 -37.76 -3.57
N ASN A 257 25.89 -37.21 -3.37
CA ASN A 257 26.11 -36.00 -2.57
C ASN A 257 26.62 -34.85 -3.46
N GLY A 258 26.01 -34.69 -4.63
CA GLY A 258 26.44 -33.70 -5.62
C GLY A 258 26.26 -32.25 -5.15
N THR A 259 26.96 -31.32 -5.80
CA THR A 259 26.74 -29.87 -5.62
C THR A 259 25.28 -29.53 -5.94
N PRO A 260 24.59 -28.70 -5.13
CA PRO A 260 23.23 -28.26 -5.43
C PRO A 260 23.15 -27.57 -6.79
N ILE A 261 22.11 -27.88 -7.55
CA ILE A 261 21.81 -27.25 -8.84
C ILE A 261 20.70 -26.22 -8.62
N ASP A 262 20.87 -25.02 -9.17
CA ASP A 262 19.84 -23.97 -9.14
C ASP A 262 18.62 -24.41 -9.97
N THR A 263 17.45 -24.41 -9.34
CA THR A 263 16.18 -24.81 -9.95
C THR A 263 15.35 -23.61 -10.40
N ARG A 264 15.83 -22.38 -10.17
CA ARG A 264 15.09 -21.16 -10.54
C ARG A 264 15.16 -20.95 -12.04
N MET A 265 13.99 -20.71 -12.64
CA MET A 265 13.91 -20.18 -14.01
C MET A 265 14.45 -18.74 -14.05
N PRO A 266 14.87 -18.22 -15.22
CA PRO A 266 15.24 -16.81 -15.34
C PRO A 266 14.16 -15.89 -14.78
N TYR A 267 14.53 -15.04 -13.82
CA TYR A 267 13.56 -14.20 -13.11
C TYR A 267 14.05 -12.75 -13.00
N ARG A 268 13.10 -11.85 -12.74
CA ARG A 268 13.37 -10.47 -12.33
C ARG A 268 12.64 -10.20 -11.03
N ALA A 269 13.36 -9.71 -10.03
CA ALA A 269 12.74 -9.27 -8.78
C ALA A 269 11.96 -7.97 -9.01
N LEU A 270 10.69 -7.97 -8.61
CA LEU A 270 9.79 -6.82 -8.65
C LEU A 270 9.25 -6.54 -7.26
N LEU A 271 8.80 -5.30 -7.02
CA LEU A 271 8.17 -4.94 -5.75
C LEU A 271 6.70 -5.39 -5.79
N VAL A 272 6.27 -6.09 -4.75
CA VAL A 272 4.88 -6.51 -4.58
C VAL A 272 4.30 -5.82 -3.35
N ARG A 273 3.14 -5.19 -3.51
CA ARG A 273 2.46 -4.45 -2.45
C ARG A 273 0.96 -4.73 -2.42
N GLN A 274 0.37 -4.60 -1.25
CA GLN A 274 -1.05 -4.80 -1.00
C GLN A 274 -1.67 -3.58 -0.34
N TRP A 275 -2.91 -3.28 -0.74
CA TRP A 275 -3.65 -2.15 -0.19
C TRP A 275 -4.17 -2.52 1.20
N VAL A 276 -3.76 -1.76 2.21
CA VAL A 276 -4.12 -1.97 3.62
C VAL A 276 -5.04 -0.88 4.16
N GLY A 277 -5.26 0.20 3.41
CA GLY A 277 -6.08 1.34 3.84
C GLY A 277 -5.29 2.37 4.67
N PHE A 278 -5.98 3.41 5.13
CA PHE A 278 -5.38 4.58 5.80
C PHE A 278 -5.54 4.58 7.30
#